data_AF-A0A848IHB8-F1
#
_entry.id   AF-A0A848IHB8-F1
#
_cell.length_a   1.000
_cell.length_b   1.000
_cell.length_c   1.000
_cell.angle_alpha   90.00
_cell.angle_beta   90.00
_cell.angle_gamma   90.00
#
_symmetry.space_group_name_H-M   'P 1'
#
loop_
_entity.id
_entity.type
_entity.pdbx_description
1 polymer ?
#
loop_
_entity_poly.entity_id
_entity_poly.type
_entity_poly.pdbx_seq_one_letter_code
_entity_poly.pdbx_strand_id
1 'polypeptide(L)'
;MTIKQLARWGLVAALIGAGVVAWLSPNYEEAQAATDRQTVDCMVKQLSQDDKRSIAQFADINDFNSLWRVYDRVFPDCTVRGDQRDRKSELVTSAWRVLSTDREFMRLREANAGHAALGH
;
A
#
# COMPACT_ATOMS: atom_id res chain seq x y z
N MET A 1 8.59 48.77 26.44
CA MET A 1 8.31 47.87 25.30
C MET A 1 6.84 47.99 24.94
N THR A 2 6.53 48.54 23.77
CA THR A 2 5.15 48.85 23.36
C THR A 2 4.46 47.61 22.76
N ILE A 3 3.15 47.49 22.94
CA ILE A 3 2.29 46.37 22.47
C ILE A 3 2.54 46.04 20.98
N LYS A 4 2.89 47.04 20.17
CA LYS A 4 3.24 46.88 18.75
C LYS A 4 4.47 45.99 18.51
N GLN A 5 5.46 45.97 19.41
CA GLN A 5 6.63 45.10 19.28
C GLN A 5 6.27 43.63 19.54
N LEU A 6 5.47 43.34 20.56
CA LEU A 6 5.03 41.97 20.86
C LEU A 6 4.23 41.36 19.71
N ALA A 7 3.31 42.12 19.11
CA ALA A 7 2.55 41.68 17.94
C ALA A 7 3.46 41.40 16.74
N ARG A 8 4.49 42.22 16.52
CA ARG A 8 5.43 42.06 15.40
C ARG A 8 6.30 40.81 15.55
N TRP A 9 6.78 40.53 16.76
CA TRP A 9 7.58 39.33 17.03
C TRP A 9 6.74 38.04 16.96
N GLY A 10 5.49 38.08 17.44
CA GLY A 10 4.56 36.93 17.32
C GLY A 10 4.26 36.57 15.87
N LEU A 11 4.03 37.57 15.01
CA LEU A 11 3.81 37.37 13.58
C LEU A 11 5.03 36.77 12.86
N VAL A 12 6.24 37.26 13.19
CA VAL A 12 7.48 36.71 12.61
C VAL A 12 7.69 35.26 13.03
N ALA A 13 7.47 34.93 14.31
CA ALA A 13 7.57 33.56 14.80
C ALA A 13 6.55 32.62 14.12
N ALA A 14 5.31 33.08 13.93
CA ALA A 14 4.28 32.31 13.25
C ALA A 14 4.61 32.06 11.76
N LEU A 15 5.15 33.06 11.06
CA LEU A 15 5.55 32.92 9.65
C LEU A 15 6.74 31.96 9.48
N ILE A 16 7.72 32.02 10.39
CA ILE A 16 8.86 31.09 10.37
C ILE A 16 8.38 29.67 10.70
N GLY A 17 7.52 29.50 11.71
CA GLY A 17 6.96 28.20 12.08
C GLY A 17 6.15 27.57 10.94
N ALA A 18 5.28 28.33 10.29
CA ALA A 18 4.50 27.86 9.15
C ALA A 18 5.38 27.51 7.95
N GLY A 19 6.42 28.30 7.67
CA GLY A 19 7.37 28.03 6.59
C GLY A 19 8.17 26.76 6.79
N VAL A 20 8.62 26.48 8.02
CA VAL A 20 9.36 25.23 8.34
C VAL A 20 8.47 24.00 8.22
N VAL A 21 7.22 24.06 8.69
CA VAL A 21 6.27 22.94 8.57
C VAL A 21 5.93 22.67 7.11
N ALA A 22 5.67 23.71 6.31
CA ALA A 22 5.40 23.58 4.88
C ALA A 22 6.61 23.08 4.08
N TRP A 23 7.84 23.28 4.58
CA TRP A 23 9.04 22.77 3.90
C TRP A 23 9.34 21.31 4.24
N LEU A 24 8.95 20.86 5.43
CA LEU A 24 9.08 19.48 5.86
C LEU A 24 7.97 18.59 5.27
N SER A 25 6.73 19.08 5.16
CA SER A 25 5.58 18.28 4.73
C SER A 25 5.70 17.59 3.37
N PRO A 26 6.17 18.22 2.26
CA PRO A 26 6.25 17.53 0.96
C PRO A 26 7.23 16.36 0.99
N ASN A 27 8.34 16.49 1.72
CA ASN A 27 9.34 15.42 1.85
C ASN A 27 8.80 14.21 2.62
N TYR A 28 7.93 14.42 3.62
CA TYR A 28 7.31 13.33 4.39
C TYR A 28 6.27 12.57 3.57
N GLU A 29 5.40 13.28 2.83
CA GLU A 29 4.39 12.65 1.98
C GLU A 29 5.03 11.88 0.81
N GLU A 30 6.05 12.46 0.16
CA GLU A 30 6.78 11.79 -0.91
C GLU A 30 7.56 10.57 -0.41
N ALA A 31 8.22 10.66 0.75
CA ALA A 31 8.93 9.54 1.34
C ALA A 31 7.98 8.42 1.77
N GLN A 32 6.82 8.75 2.33
CA GLN A 32 5.81 7.77 2.72
C GLN A 32 5.19 7.11 1.48
N ALA A 33 4.86 7.88 0.44
CA ALA A 33 4.38 7.33 -0.82
C ALA A 33 5.42 6.44 -1.53
N ALA A 34 6.72 6.80 -1.46
CA ALA A 34 7.79 5.97 -1.99
C ALA A 34 7.95 4.66 -1.20
N THR A 35 7.91 4.73 0.12
CA THR A 35 8.02 3.54 0.99
C THR A 35 6.81 2.61 0.80
N ASP A 36 5.60 3.17 0.70
CA ASP A 36 4.39 2.40 0.46
C ASP A 36 4.42 1.69 -0.90
N ARG A 37 4.88 2.37 -1.95
CA ARG A 37 5.12 1.74 -3.26
C ARG A 37 6.12 0.59 -3.17
N GLN A 38 7.19 0.77 -2.41
CA GLN A 38 8.20 -0.28 -2.22
C GLN A 38 7.60 -1.51 -1.49
N THR A 39 6.79 -1.30 -0.46
CA THR A 39 6.10 -2.39 0.25
C THR A 39 5.08 -3.09 -0.65
N VAL A 40 4.32 -2.34 -1.45
CA VAL A 40 3.38 -2.90 -2.43
C VAL A 40 4.11 -3.74 -3.49
N ASP A 41 5.19 -3.22 -4.06
CA ASP A 41 6.00 -3.91 -5.06
C ASP A 41 6.67 -5.17 -4.47
N CYS A 42 7.20 -5.08 -3.25
CA CYS A 42 7.71 -6.25 -2.52
C CYS A 42 6.64 -7.32 -2.37
N MET A 43 5.43 -6.97 -1.92
CA MET A 43 4.35 -7.95 -1.76
C MET A 43 4.02 -8.64 -3.07
N VAL A 44 3.91 -7.91 -4.18
CA VAL A 44 3.60 -8.51 -5.49
C VAL A 44 4.72 -9.44 -5.96
N LYS A 45 5.99 -9.08 -5.73
CA LYS A 45 7.16 -9.87 -6.13
C LYS A 45 7.39 -11.11 -5.26
N GLN A 46 7.08 -11.01 -3.97
CA GLN A 46 7.32 -12.07 -2.99
C GLN A 46 6.27 -13.20 -3.08
N LEU A 47 5.14 -12.97 -3.75
CA LEU A 47 4.16 -14.01 -4.04
C LEU A 47 4.78 -15.10 -4.92
N SER A 48 4.82 -16.33 -4.38
CA SER A 48 5.19 -17.50 -5.16
C SER A 48 4.16 -17.81 -6.24
N GLN A 49 4.52 -18.67 -7.20
CA GLN A 49 3.56 -19.14 -8.20
C GLN A 49 2.38 -19.88 -7.59
N ASP A 50 2.58 -20.59 -6.47
CA ASP A 50 1.51 -21.27 -5.75
C ASP A 50 0.61 -20.26 -5.02
N ASP A 51 1.19 -19.20 -4.43
CA ASP A 51 0.41 -18.11 -3.83
C ASP A 51 -0.48 -17.43 -4.87
N LYS A 52 0.06 -17.12 -6.05
CA LYS A 52 -0.70 -16.56 -7.17
C LYS A 52 -1.82 -17.50 -7.61
N ARG A 53 -1.58 -18.82 -7.68
CA ARG A 53 -2.64 -19.81 -7.97
C ARG A 53 -3.74 -19.82 -6.93
N SER A 54 -3.38 -19.84 -5.64
CA SER A 54 -4.36 -19.78 -4.55
C SER A 54 -5.17 -18.48 -4.58
N ILE A 55 -4.51 -17.34 -4.75
CA ILE A 55 -5.17 -16.03 -4.87
C ILE A 55 -6.11 -16.01 -6.08
N ALA A 56 -5.71 -16.53 -7.23
CA ALA A 56 -6.57 -16.63 -8.42
C ALA A 56 -7.83 -17.46 -8.12
N GLN A 57 -7.66 -18.65 -7.53
CA GLN A 57 -8.77 -19.52 -7.16
C GLN A 57 -9.74 -18.83 -6.18
N PHE A 58 -9.22 -18.19 -5.13
CA PHE A 58 -10.04 -17.47 -4.16
C PHE A 58 -10.76 -16.26 -4.77
N ALA A 59 -10.09 -15.52 -5.67
CA ALA A 59 -10.70 -14.42 -6.39
C ALA A 59 -11.86 -14.86 -7.29
N ASP A 60 -11.75 -16.03 -7.92
CA ASP A 60 -12.78 -16.55 -8.83
C ASP A 60 -14.05 -17.00 -8.08
N ILE A 61 -13.91 -17.50 -6.86
CA ILE A 61 -15.05 -17.87 -5.98
C ILE A 61 -15.47 -16.74 -5.02
N ASN A 62 -14.89 -15.53 -5.16
CA ASN A 62 -15.11 -14.38 -4.28
C ASN A 62 -14.78 -14.62 -2.78
N ASP A 63 -13.87 -15.55 -2.47
CA ASP A 63 -13.39 -15.79 -1.10
C ASP A 63 -12.24 -14.83 -0.75
N PHE A 64 -12.57 -13.56 -0.57
CA PHE A 64 -11.59 -12.53 -0.24
C PHE A 64 -10.92 -12.75 1.13
N ASN A 65 -11.57 -13.42 2.07
CA ASN A 65 -10.98 -13.71 3.38
C ASN A 65 -9.80 -14.68 3.25
N SER A 66 -9.92 -15.72 2.43
CA SER A 66 -8.82 -16.62 2.13
C SER A 66 -7.73 -15.94 1.30
N LEU A 67 -8.10 -15.06 0.38
CA LEU A 67 -7.16 -14.23 -0.38
C LEU A 67 -6.31 -13.34 0.54
N TRP A 68 -6.94 -12.64 1.50
CA TRP A 68 -6.22 -11.76 2.44
C TRP A 68 -5.27 -12.53 3.35
N ARG A 69 -5.60 -13.77 3.73
CA ARG A 69 -4.69 -14.64 4.51
C ARG A 69 -3.39 -14.95 3.77
N VAL A 70 -3.39 -15.00 2.44
CA VAL A 70 -2.15 -15.16 1.66
C VAL A 70 -1.26 -13.93 1.83
N TYR A 71 -1.83 -12.72 1.74
CA TYR A 71 -1.11 -11.48 1.97
C TYR A 71 -0.67 -11.29 3.43
N ASP A 72 -1.41 -11.82 4.41
CA ASP A 72 -1.03 -11.78 5.83
C ASP A 72 0.31 -12.47 6.10
N ARG A 73 0.64 -13.51 5.31
CA ARG A 73 1.91 -14.21 5.37
C ARG A 73 3.05 -13.42 4.73
N VAL A 74 2.79 -12.71 3.63
CA VAL A 74 3.83 -12.00 2.85
C VAL A 74 4.12 -10.61 3.40
N PHE A 75 3.10 -9.95 3.95
CA PHE A 75 3.20 -8.57 4.43
C PHE A 75 4.30 -8.34 5.49
N PRO A 76 4.50 -9.21 6.51
CA PRO A 76 5.57 -9.06 7.50
C PRO A 76 6.98 -9.07 6.90
N ASP A 77 7.19 -9.80 5.80
CA ASP A 77 8.49 -9.91 5.13
C ASP A 77 8.81 -8.66 4.28
N CYS A 78 7.79 -7.87 3.95
CA CYS A 78 7.89 -6.68 3.10
C CYS A 78 7.74 -5.36 3.86
N THR A 79 7.41 -5.39 5.14
CA THR A 79 7.20 -4.17 5.95
C THR A 79 8.50 -3.73 6.61
N VAL A 80 8.81 -2.44 6.49
CA VAL A 80 10.06 -1.87 6.98
C VAL A 80 9.84 -0.93 8.17
N ARG A 81 8.61 -0.40 8.34
CA ARG A 81 8.28 0.60 9.36
C ARG A 81 6.99 0.29 10.13
N GLY A 82 6.90 0.81 11.35
CA GLY A 82 5.74 0.61 12.24
C GLY A 82 4.45 1.21 11.68
N ASP A 83 4.51 2.40 11.08
CA ASP A 83 3.35 3.11 10.51
C ASP A 83 2.69 2.36 9.34
N GLN A 84 3.45 1.51 8.65
CA GLN A 84 2.90 0.66 7.58
C GLN A 84 2.00 -0.44 8.13
N ARG A 85 2.25 -0.92 9.36
CA ARG A 85 1.43 -1.96 10.00
C ARG A 85 0.01 -1.45 10.27
N ASP A 86 -0.12 -0.19 10.67
CA ASP A 86 -1.42 0.44 10.94
C ASP A 86 -2.27 0.57 9.68
N ARG A 87 -1.61 0.74 8.52
CA ARG A 87 -2.24 0.86 7.19
C ARG A 87 -2.16 -0.41 6.36
N LYS A 88 -1.96 -1.57 7.00
CA LYS A 88 -1.81 -2.87 6.32
C LYS A 88 -2.91 -3.13 5.28
N SER A 89 -4.17 -2.88 5.64
CA SER A 89 -5.31 -3.14 4.76
C SER A 89 -5.24 -2.35 3.44
N GLU A 90 -4.82 -1.08 3.49
CA GLU A 90 -4.65 -0.21 2.32
C GLU A 90 -3.52 -0.69 1.42
N LEU A 91 -2.40 -1.10 2.02
CA LEU A 91 -1.24 -1.61 1.29
C LEU A 91 -1.55 -2.96 0.63
N VAL A 92 -2.20 -3.87 1.35
CA VAL A 92 -2.65 -5.16 0.81
C VAL A 92 -3.66 -4.96 -0.32
N THR A 93 -4.63 -4.05 -0.15
CA THR A 93 -5.59 -3.70 -1.21
C THR A 93 -4.88 -3.16 -2.45
N SER A 94 -3.85 -2.34 -2.26
CA SER A 94 -3.05 -1.78 -3.35
C SER A 94 -2.23 -2.87 -4.06
N ALA A 95 -1.61 -3.78 -3.32
CA ALA A 95 -0.90 -4.92 -3.90
C ALA A 95 -1.83 -5.86 -4.67
N TRP A 96 -3.03 -6.11 -4.15
CA TRP A 96 -4.06 -6.84 -4.88
C TRP A 96 -4.45 -6.14 -6.17
N ARG A 97 -4.68 -4.81 -6.14
CA ARG A 97 -5.00 -4.04 -7.35
C ARG A 97 -3.90 -4.17 -8.40
N VAL A 98 -2.63 -4.05 -8.01
CA VAL A 98 -1.49 -4.21 -8.92
C VAL A 98 -1.48 -5.63 -9.52
N LEU A 99 -1.58 -6.67 -8.68
CA LEU A 99 -1.62 -8.05 -9.15
C LEU A 99 -2.81 -8.32 -10.08
N SER A 100 -3.99 -7.78 -9.78
CA SER A 100 -5.20 -7.97 -10.59
C SER A 100 -5.13 -7.33 -11.99
N THR A 101 -4.14 -6.46 -12.21
CA THR A 101 -3.85 -5.88 -13.53
C THR A 101 -2.64 -6.52 -14.21
N ASP A 102 -1.97 -7.45 -13.54
CA ASP A 102 -0.83 -8.17 -14.10
C ASP A 102 -1.28 -9.18 -15.16
N ARG A 103 -0.60 -9.18 -16.32
CA ARG A 103 -1.00 -10.01 -17.47
C ARG A 103 -0.79 -11.50 -17.21
N GLU A 104 0.27 -11.88 -16.50
CA GLU A 104 0.53 -13.28 -16.19
C GLU A 104 -0.53 -13.81 -15.23
N PHE A 105 -0.84 -13.03 -14.20
CA PHE A 105 -1.89 -13.35 -13.24
C PHE A 105 -3.28 -13.43 -13.90
N MET A 106 -3.61 -12.52 -14.82
CA MET A 106 -4.89 -12.60 -15.54
C MET A 106 -5.01 -13.86 -16.40
N ARG A 107 -3.94 -14.27 -17.09
CA ARG A 107 -3.92 -15.55 -17.82
C ARG A 107 -4.11 -16.75 -16.90
N LEU A 108 -3.55 -16.68 -15.70
CA LEU A 108 -3.72 -17.74 -14.70
C LEU A 108 -5.19 -17.85 -14.25
N ARG A 109 -5.87 -16.72 -14.05
CA ARG A 109 -7.30 -16.68 -13.75
C ARG A 109 -8.16 -17.20 -14.89
N GLU A 110 -7.85 -16.82 -16.13
CA GLU A 110 -8.52 -17.34 -17.32
C GLU A 110 -8.36 -18.87 -17.45
N ALA A 111 -7.16 -19.39 -17.19
CA ALA A 111 -6.91 -20.83 -17.20
C ALA A 111 -7.73 -21.55 -16.12
N ASN A 112 -7.75 -21.03 -14.88
CA ASN A 112 -8.56 -21.58 -13.80
C ASN A 112 -10.06 -21.57 -14.15
N ALA A 113 -10.57 -20.47 -14.69
CA ALA A 113 -11.97 -20.36 -15.13
C ALA A 113 -12.29 -21.36 -16.25
N GLY A 114 -11.39 -21.54 -17.22
CA GLY A 114 -11.52 -22.52 -18.30
C GLY A 114 -11.55 -23.96 -17.78
N HIS A 115 -10.69 -24.30 -16.81
CA HIS A 115 -10.69 -25.61 -16.16
C HIS A 115 -11.98 -25.86 -15.35
N ALA A 116 -12.48 -24.85 -14.64
CA ALA A 116 -13.73 -24.95 -13.89
C ALA A 116 -14.95 -25.14 -14.83
N ALA A 117 -14.96 -24.48 -15.99
CA ALA A 117 -16.04 -24.60 -16.96
C ALA A 117 -16.07 -25.95 -17.70
N LEU A 118 -14.92 -26.61 -17.87
CA LEU A 118 -14.80 -27.92 -18.53
C LEU A 118 -14.98 -29.12 -17.57
N GLY A 119 -14.97 -28.87 -16.26
CA GLY A 119 -15.09 -29.90 -15.22
C GLY A 119 -16.52 -30.23 -14.78
N HIS A 120 -17.54 -29.76 -15.52
CA HIS A 120 -18.95 -30.02 -15.28
C HIS A 120 -19.58 -30.85 -16.39
#